data_AF-A0A1M6T6E6-F1
#
_entry.id   AF-A0A1M6T6E6-F1
#
_cell.length_a   1.000
_cell.length_b   1.000
_cell.length_c   1.000
_cell.angle_alpha   90.00
_cell.angle_beta   90.00
_cell.angle_gamma   90.00
#
_symmetry.space_group_name_H-M   'P 1'
#
loop_
_entity.id
_entity.type
_entity.pdbx_description
1 polymer ?
#
loop_
_entity_poly.entity_id
_entity_poly.type
_entity_poly.pdbx_seq_one_letter_code
_entity_poly.pdbx_strand_id
1 'polypeptide(L)'
;MAEDVKNREEINARLSSAIEEIASSTQTVYEAVEQVAKSASALAKAGQESVEQAKLLQEKNADTIKVIDFITNIAGQTNLLGLNAAIEAARAGEQGRGFAVVAEEVRKLAEQSREATERIQSTLNEMNKAVEGISKTIETTGSISEEQAASTEEITANLSRVTKAAEDLKKFVEALN
;
A
#
# COMPACT_ATOMS: atom_id res chain seq x y z
N MET A 1 -7.60 -50.45 -48.32
CA MET A 1 -7.52 -49.17 -49.06
C MET A 1 -8.62 -48.21 -48.64
N ALA A 2 -9.92 -48.53 -48.80
CA ALA A 2 -11.00 -47.61 -48.38
C ALA A 2 -11.06 -47.36 -46.85
N GLU A 3 -10.83 -48.38 -46.04
CA GLU A 3 -10.81 -48.27 -44.56
C GLU A 3 -9.61 -47.43 -44.05
N ASP A 4 -8.48 -47.51 -44.75
CA ASP A 4 -7.25 -46.79 -44.42
C ASP A 4 -7.34 -45.29 -44.79
N VAL A 5 -8.02 -44.98 -45.90
CA VAL A 5 -8.35 -43.60 -46.30
C VAL A 5 -9.32 -42.97 -45.32
N LYS A 6 -10.39 -43.67 -44.93
CA LYS A 6 -11.37 -43.19 -43.94
C LYS A 6 -10.72 -42.92 -42.58
N ASN A 7 -9.83 -43.81 -42.12
CA ASN A 7 -9.11 -43.63 -40.85
C ASN A 7 -8.19 -42.41 -40.89
N ARG A 8 -7.54 -42.13 -42.03
CA ARG A 8 -6.68 -40.95 -42.23
C ARG A 8 -7.50 -39.65 -42.27
N GLU A 9 -8.67 -39.64 -42.90
CA GLU A 9 -9.59 -38.49 -42.87
C GLU A 9 -10.09 -38.19 -41.44
N GLU A 10 -10.45 -39.22 -40.66
CA GLU A 10 -10.85 -39.06 -39.26
C GLU A 10 -9.71 -38.51 -38.38
N ILE A 11 -8.47 -38.96 -38.59
CA ILE A 11 -7.29 -38.44 -37.88
C ILE A 11 -7.04 -36.97 -38.24
N ASN A 12 -7.07 -36.62 -39.53
CA ASN A 12 -6.87 -35.25 -39.98
C ASN A 12 -7.95 -34.30 -39.43
N ALA A 13 -9.21 -34.73 -39.42
CA ALA A 13 -10.31 -33.95 -38.85
C ALA A 13 -10.12 -33.69 -37.34
N ARG A 14 -9.71 -34.72 -36.58
CA ARG A 14 -9.39 -34.57 -35.15
C ARG A 14 -8.21 -33.64 -34.92
N LEU A 15 -7.18 -33.72 -35.76
CA LEU A 15 -5.99 -32.89 -35.66
C LEU A 15 -6.30 -31.42 -35.95
N SER A 16 -7.10 -31.13 -36.99
CA SER A 16 -7.60 -29.78 -37.28
C SER A 16 -8.42 -29.22 -36.12
N SER A 17 -9.33 -30.00 -35.53
CA SER A 17 -10.11 -29.57 -34.36
C SER A 17 -9.22 -29.25 -33.16
N ALA A 18 -8.20 -30.06 -32.88
CA ALA A 18 -7.27 -29.82 -31.78
C ALA A 18 -6.42 -28.55 -32.01
N ILE A 19 -6.04 -28.28 -33.27
CA ILE A 19 -5.31 -27.05 -33.63
C ILE A 19 -6.18 -25.80 -33.43
N GLU A 20 -7.46 -25.85 -33.82
CA GLU A 20 -8.41 -24.75 -33.57
C GLU A 20 -8.64 -24.52 -32.07
N GLU A 21 -8.73 -25.59 -31.28
CA GLU A 21 -8.84 -25.51 -29.82
C GLU A 21 -7.58 -24.88 -29.18
N ILE A 22 -6.38 -25.26 -29.65
CA ILE A 22 -5.12 -24.65 -29.23
C ILE A 22 -5.08 -23.16 -29.58
N ALA A 23 -5.47 -22.79 -30.80
CA ALA A 23 -5.48 -21.39 -31.23
C ALA A 23 -6.44 -20.54 -30.37
N SER A 24 -7.65 -21.05 -30.12
CA SER A 24 -8.64 -20.41 -29.24
C SER A 24 -8.15 -20.29 -27.79
N SER A 25 -7.57 -21.35 -27.25
CA SER A 25 -7.01 -21.35 -25.90
C SER A 25 -5.85 -20.37 -25.76
N THR A 26 -4.95 -20.34 -26.75
CA THR A 26 -3.81 -19.42 -26.79
C THR A 26 -4.27 -17.96 -26.82
N GLN A 27 -5.32 -17.66 -27.58
CA GLN A 27 -5.94 -16.33 -27.61
C GLN A 27 -6.52 -15.93 -26.25
N THR A 28 -7.21 -16.86 -25.58
CA THR A 28 -7.77 -16.62 -24.24
C THR A 28 -6.65 -16.36 -23.20
N VAL A 29 -5.55 -17.12 -23.27
CA VAL A 29 -4.39 -16.90 -22.39
C VAL A 29 -3.71 -15.57 -22.71
N TYR A 30 -3.63 -15.17 -23.98
CA TYR A 30 -3.07 -13.87 -24.38
C TYR A 30 -3.84 -12.70 -23.74
N GLU A 31 -5.17 -12.73 -23.80
CA GLU A 31 -6.03 -11.72 -23.18
C GLU A 31 -5.85 -11.67 -21.65
N ALA A 32 -5.74 -12.84 -21.00
CA ALA A 32 -5.48 -12.93 -19.57
C ALA A 32 -4.12 -12.33 -19.19
N VAL A 33 -3.08 -12.62 -19.98
CA VAL A 33 -1.71 -12.09 -19.76
C VAL A 33 -1.67 -10.58 -19.96
N GLU A 34 -2.34 -10.06 -20.98
CA GLU A 34 -2.46 -8.60 -21.20
C GLU A 34 -3.15 -7.93 -20.02
N GLN A 35 -4.20 -8.54 -19.46
CA GLN A 35 -4.88 -8.04 -18.28
C GLN A 35 -3.96 -8.04 -17.05
N VAL A 36 -3.18 -9.10 -16.85
CA VAL A 36 -2.19 -9.20 -15.75
C VAL A 36 -1.10 -8.12 -15.88
N ALA A 37 -0.63 -7.84 -17.09
CA ALA A 37 0.34 -6.79 -17.36
C ALA A 37 -0.22 -5.39 -17.06
N LYS A 38 -1.47 -5.12 -17.47
CA LYS A 38 -2.18 -3.86 -17.12
C LYS A 38 -2.34 -3.71 -15.62
N SER A 39 -2.71 -4.78 -14.92
CA SER A 39 -2.84 -4.78 -13.46
C SER A 39 -1.51 -4.53 -12.75
N ALA A 40 -0.39 -5.12 -13.22
CA ALA A 40 0.94 -4.85 -12.68
C ALA A 40 1.33 -3.36 -12.82
N SER A 41 1.10 -2.78 -14.00
CA SER A 41 1.36 -1.36 -14.24
C SER A 41 0.51 -0.44 -13.34
N ALA A 42 -0.79 -0.75 -13.21
CA ALA A 42 -1.68 -0.02 -12.32
C ALA A 42 -1.23 -0.13 -10.84
N LEU A 43 -0.77 -1.30 -10.43
CA LEU A 43 -0.28 -1.54 -9.07
C LEU A 43 1.01 -0.75 -8.79
N ALA A 44 1.95 -0.72 -9.74
CA ALA A 44 3.15 0.10 -9.65
C ALA A 44 2.82 1.60 -9.50
N LYS A 45 1.85 2.11 -10.28
CA LYS A 45 1.39 3.50 -10.18
C LYS A 45 0.73 3.78 -8.82
N ALA A 46 -0.17 2.92 -8.36
CA ALA A 46 -0.81 3.05 -7.05
C ALA A 46 0.22 2.99 -5.90
N GLY A 47 1.27 2.18 -6.06
CA GLY A 47 2.42 2.15 -5.17
C GLY A 47 3.12 3.51 -5.09
N GLN A 48 3.48 4.10 -6.23
CA GLN A 48 4.12 5.43 -6.27
C GLN A 48 3.26 6.52 -5.62
N GLU A 49 1.96 6.54 -5.91
CA GLU A 49 1.02 7.48 -5.28
C GLU A 49 0.97 7.28 -3.75
N SER A 50 1.02 6.03 -3.29
CA SER A 50 1.04 5.69 -1.87
C SER A 50 2.34 6.13 -1.18
N VAL A 51 3.49 6.09 -1.87
CA VAL A 51 4.77 6.63 -1.34
C VAL A 51 4.64 8.13 -1.09
N GLU A 52 4.07 8.87 -2.03
CA GLU A 52 3.91 10.32 -1.88
C GLU A 52 2.95 10.67 -0.73
N GLN A 53 1.84 9.92 -0.59
CA GLN A 53 0.93 10.09 0.53
C GLN A 53 1.60 9.76 1.88
N ALA A 54 2.39 8.68 1.94
CA ALA A 54 3.13 8.29 3.14
C ALA A 54 4.12 9.40 3.56
N LYS A 55 4.85 9.97 2.60
CA LYS A 55 5.77 11.08 2.83
C LYS A 55 5.04 12.33 3.34
N LEU A 56 3.92 12.71 2.71
CA LEU A 56 3.10 13.82 3.17
C LEU A 56 2.62 13.62 4.61
N LEU A 57 2.18 12.40 4.95
CA LEU A 57 1.75 12.07 6.31
C LEU A 57 2.89 12.22 7.32
N GLN A 58 4.10 11.77 6.95
CA GLN A 58 5.29 11.90 7.78
C GLN A 58 5.64 13.38 8.05
N GLU A 59 5.56 14.24 7.03
CA GLU A 59 5.75 15.69 7.18
C GLU A 59 4.70 16.31 8.11
N LYS A 60 3.42 15.95 7.93
CA LYS A 60 2.33 16.44 8.79
C LYS A 60 2.44 15.96 10.23
N ASN A 61 2.88 14.72 10.45
CA ASN A 61 3.17 14.22 11.79
C ASN A 61 4.32 15.01 12.43
N ALA A 62 5.40 15.26 11.70
CA ALA A 62 6.52 16.04 12.20
C ALA A 62 6.12 17.47 12.60
N ASP A 63 5.25 18.12 11.83
CA ASP A 63 4.71 19.43 12.18
C ASP A 63 3.79 19.37 13.40
N THR A 64 2.97 18.31 13.52
CA THR A 64 2.09 18.11 14.68
C THR A 64 2.92 17.90 15.95
N ILE A 65 4.03 17.15 15.89
CA ILE A 65 4.95 16.96 17.01
C ILE A 65 5.47 18.31 17.52
N LYS A 66 5.88 19.22 16.63
CA LYS A 66 6.34 20.57 17.02
C LYS A 66 5.25 21.36 17.77
N VAL A 67 3.99 21.23 17.34
CA VAL A 67 2.84 21.87 18.02
C VAL A 67 2.63 21.26 19.40
N ILE A 68 2.73 19.94 19.52
CA ILE A 68 2.62 19.24 20.80
C ILE A 68 3.75 19.65 21.75
N ASP A 69 4.99 19.70 21.30
CA ASP A 69 6.12 20.19 22.08
C ASP A 69 5.89 21.62 22.58
N PHE A 70 5.33 22.49 21.74
CA PHE A 70 4.96 23.85 22.15
C PHE A 70 3.89 23.87 23.24
N ILE A 71 2.85 23.04 23.13
CA ILE A 71 1.80 22.93 24.16
C ILE A 71 2.38 22.36 25.47
N THR A 72 3.24 21.34 25.40
CA THR A 72 3.92 20.79 26.58
C THR A 72 4.75 21.85 27.29
N ASN A 73 5.45 22.72 26.55
CA ASN A 73 6.17 23.86 27.12
C ASN A 73 5.23 24.89 27.78
N ILE A 74 4.09 25.22 27.15
CA ILE A 74 3.07 26.10 27.75
C ILE A 74 2.53 25.49 29.05
N ALA A 75 2.22 24.20 29.06
CA ALA A 75 1.76 23.49 30.24
C ALA A 75 2.80 23.58 31.38
N GLY A 76 4.09 23.35 31.07
CA GLY A 76 5.18 23.50 32.03
C GLY A 76 5.29 24.91 32.60
N GLN A 77 5.23 25.94 31.75
CA GLN A 77 5.24 27.35 32.18
C GLN A 77 4.02 27.71 33.03
N THR A 78 2.84 27.22 32.64
CA THR A 78 1.58 27.46 33.36
C THR A 78 1.60 26.82 34.74
N ASN A 79 2.15 25.59 34.84
CA ASN A 79 2.33 24.91 36.12
C ASN A 79 3.28 25.70 37.04
N LEU A 80 4.39 26.23 36.49
CA LEU A 80 5.32 27.07 37.24
C LEU A 80 4.67 28.39 37.70
N LEU A 81 3.85 28.99 36.84
CA LEU A 81 3.10 30.21 37.18
C LEU A 81 2.10 29.95 38.32
N GLY A 82 1.36 28.83 38.24
CA GLY A 82 0.45 28.38 39.28
C GLY A 82 1.16 28.08 40.59
N LEU A 83 2.35 27.47 40.54
CA LEU A 83 3.18 27.25 41.73
C LEU A 83 3.60 28.57 42.39
N ASN A 84 4.07 29.54 41.62
CA ASN A 84 4.43 30.86 42.14
C ASN A 84 3.22 31.57 42.77
N ALA A 85 2.04 31.47 42.14
CA ALA A 85 0.80 32.02 42.68
C ALA A 85 0.38 31.33 43.99
N ALA A 86 0.54 30.01 44.10
CA ALA A 86 0.25 29.26 45.32
C ALA A 86 1.19 29.66 46.47
N ILE A 87 2.48 29.90 46.19
CA ILE A 87 3.45 30.39 47.18
C ILE A 87 3.06 31.78 47.68
N GLU A 88 2.72 32.71 46.77
CA GLU A 88 2.35 34.07 47.16
C GLU A 88 1.01 34.10 47.91
N ALA A 89 0.05 33.25 47.53
CA ALA A 89 -1.20 33.07 48.25
C ALA A 89 -0.97 32.55 49.68
N ALA A 90 -0.06 31.58 49.87
CA ALA A 90 0.31 31.12 51.20
C ALA A 90 0.98 32.23 52.04
N ARG A 91 1.79 33.08 51.39
CA ARG A 91 2.45 34.23 52.04
C ARG A 91 1.47 35.31 52.50
N ALA A 92 0.38 35.52 51.76
CA ALA A 92 -0.70 36.44 52.13
C ALA A 92 -1.61 35.92 53.27
N GLY A 93 -1.41 34.68 53.73
CA GLY A 93 -2.16 34.09 54.84
C GLY A 93 -3.65 33.98 54.55
N GLU A 94 -4.50 34.42 55.48
CA GLU A 94 -5.96 34.34 55.34
C GLU A 94 -6.50 35.11 54.12
N GLN A 95 -5.86 36.21 53.72
CA GLN A 95 -6.28 37.01 52.56
C GLN A 95 -5.98 36.30 51.22
N GLY A 96 -5.07 35.32 51.22
CA GLY A 96 -4.68 34.56 50.03
C GLY A 96 -5.49 33.29 49.81
N ARG A 97 -6.40 32.89 50.72
CA ARG A 97 -7.11 31.60 50.65
C ARG A 97 -7.86 31.38 49.34
N GLY A 98 -8.55 32.38 48.82
CA GLY A 98 -9.25 32.29 47.54
C GLY A 98 -8.30 32.13 46.35
N PHE A 99 -7.18 32.86 46.37
CA PHE A 99 -6.13 32.75 45.34
C PHE A 99 -5.41 31.40 45.38
N ALA A 100 -5.23 30.81 46.56
CA ALA A 100 -4.62 29.49 46.71
C ALA A 100 -5.44 28.39 45.99
N VAL A 101 -6.77 28.45 46.09
CA VAL A 101 -7.66 27.50 45.39
C VAL A 101 -7.54 27.64 43.87
N VAL A 102 -7.53 28.87 43.37
CA VAL A 102 -7.37 29.13 41.92
C VAL A 102 -6.00 28.66 41.44
N ALA A 103 -4.94 28.94 42.20
CA ALA A 103 -3.58 28.54 41.85
C ALA A 103 -3.44 27.01 41.76
N GLU A 104 -4.07 26.27 42.67
CA GLU A 104 -4.05 24.80 42.63
C GLU A 104 -4.84 24.25 41.43
N GLU A 105 -5.99 24.84 41.09
CA GLU A 105 -6.76 24.42 39.91
C GLU A 105 -5.99 24.70 38.61
N VAL A 106 -5.28 25.83 38.52
CA VAL A 106 -4.40 26.14 37.38
C VAL A 106 -3.28 25.11 37.24
N ARG A 107 -2.65 24.69 38.34
CA ARG A 107 -1.60 23.65 38.32
C ARG A 107 -2.17 22.31 37.86
N LYS A 108 -3.35 21.94 38.36
CA LYS A 108 -4.02 20.70 37.97
C LYS A 108 -4.36 20.68 36.48
N LEU A 109 -4.87 21.79 35.93
CA LEU A 109 -5.14 21.92 34.49
C LEU A 109 -3.85 21.84 33.66
N ALA A 110 -2.76 22.44 34.14
CA ALA A 110 -1.46 22.37 33.48
C ALA A 110 -0.92 20.92 33.45
N GLU A 111 -1.01 20.18 34.55
CA GLU A 111 -0.60 18.76 34.58
C GLU A 111 -1.47 17.90 33.66
N GLN A 112 -2.80 18.08 33.68
CA GLN A 112 -3.71 17.40 32.77
C GLN A 112 -3.41 17.70 31.30
N SER A 113 -3.04 18.94 30.98
CA SER A 113 -2.63 19.33 29.63
C SER A 113 -1.36 18.60 29.22
N ARG A 114 -0.38 18.47 30.13
CA ARG A 114 0.85 17.72 29.89
C ARG A 114 0.57 16.23 29.65
N GLU A 115 -0.21 15.57 30.51
CA GLU A 115 -0.59 14.17 30.33
C GLU A 115 -1.34 13.94 28.99
N ALA A 116 -2.17 14.89 28.57
CA ALA A 116 -2.83 14.83 27.27
C ALA A 116 -1.82 14.94 26.11
N THR A 117 -0.86 15.86 26.19
CA THR A 117 0.21 15.99 25.17
C THR A 117 1.09 14.75 25.08
N GLU A 118 1.45 14.12 26.22
CA GLU A 118 2.25 12.88 26.24
C GLU A 118 1.52 11.73 25.54
N ARG A 119 0.20 11.59 25.76
CA ARG A 119 -0.63 10.61 25.04
C ARG A 119 -0.68 10.87 23.54
N ILE A 120 -0.85 12.13 23.12
CA ILE A 120 -0.85 12.49 21.70
C ILE A 120 0.52 12.18 21.07
N GLN A 121 1.62 12.47 21.77
CA GLN A 121 2.96 12.14 21.30
C GLN A 121 3.14 10.64 21.08
N SER A 122 2.62 9.80 21.97
CA SER A 122 2.63 8.34 21.80
C SER A 122 1.88 7.92 20.53
N THR A 123 0.67 8.46 20.31
CA THR A 123 -0.12 8.18 19.11
C THR A 123 0.61 8.61 17.83
N LEU A 124 1.25 9.78 17.82
CA LEU A 124 2.03 10.26 16.67
C LEU A 124 3.22 9.34 16.37
N ASN A 125 3.88 8.81 17.41
CA ASN A 125 4.96 7.84 17.23
C ASN A 125 4.46 6.52 16.64
N GLU A 126 3.28 6.04 17.07
CA GLU A 126 2.64 4.86 16.47
C GLU A 126 2.25 5.10 15.01
N MET A 127 1.73 6.29 14.69
CA MET A 127 1.45 6.67 13.31
C MET A 127 2.71 6.66 12.44
N ASN A 128 3.83 7.17 12.93
CA ASN A 128 5.11 7.12 12.19
C ASN A 128 5.55 5.68 11.90
N LYS A 129 5.42 4.77 12.86
CA LYS A 129 5.71 3.33 12.65
C LYS A 129 4.79 2.71 11.61
N ALA A 130 3.50 3.08 11.61
CA ALA A 130 2.55 2.61 10.62
C ALA A 130 2.93 3.09 9.21
N VAL A 131 3.34 4.35 9.06
CA VAL A 131 3.84 4.92 7.78
C VAL A 131 5.08 4.18 7.27
N GLU A 132 6.01 3.85 8.16
CA GLU A 132 7.21 3.06 7.81
C GLU A 132 6.82 1.66 7.32
N GLY A 133 5.87 1.00 7.99
CA GLY A 133 5.33 -0.30 7.58
C GLY A 133 4.63 -0.25 6.20
N ILE A 134 3.86 0.82 5.95
CA ILE A 134 3.24 1.07 4.64
C ILE A 134 4.32 1.23 3.56
N SER A 135 5.37 2.02 3.82
CA SER A 135 6.47 2.26 2.88
C SER A 135 7.16 0.96 2.47
N LYS A 136 7.43 0.07 3.43
CA LYS A 136 8.02 -1.25 3.17
C LYS A 136 7.09 -2.17 2.36
N THR A 137 5.78 -2.10 2.63
CA THR A 137 4.78 -2.87 1.86
C THR A 137 4.71 -2.41 0.42
N ILE A 138 4.80 -1.10 0.18
CA ILE A 138 4.84 -0.52 -1.16
C ILE A 138 6.09 -0.96 -1.92
N GLU A 139 7.26 -0.94 -1.30
CA GLU A 139 8.51 -1.40 -1.92
C GLU A 139 8.43 -2.87 -2.35
N THR A 140 7.89 -3.72 -1.46
CA THR A 140 7.66 -5.14 -1.76
C THR A 140 6.67 -5.31 -2.91
N THR A 141 5.59 -4.54 -2.91
CA THR A 141 4.56 -4.56 -3.96
C THR A 141 5.12 -4.09 -5.30
N GLY A 142 6.00 -3.09 -5.30
CA GLY A 142 6.71 -2.62 -6.49
C GLY A 142 7.58 -3.73 -7.09
N SER A 143 8.36 -4.42 -6.25
CA SER A 143 9.21 -5.54 -6.68
C SER A 143 8.39 -6.68 -7.30
N ILE A 144 7.26 -7.04 -6.68
CA ILE A 144 6.34 -8.06 -7.22
C ILE A 144 5.75 -7.62 -8.56
N SER A 145 5.41 -6.34 -8.70
CA SER A 145 4.85 -5.79 -9.95
C SER A 145 5.86 -5.86 -11.10
N GLU A 146 7.14 -5.62 -10.82
CA GLU A 146 8.23 -5.73 -11.80
C GLU A 146 8.45 -7.19 -12.23
N GLU A 147 8.50 -8.12 -11.28
CA GLU A 147 8.63 -9.56 -11.56
C GLU A 147 7.43 -10.09 -12.37
N GLN A 148 6.22 -9.62 -12.04
CA GLN A 148 5.00 -9.95 -12.77
C GLN A 148 5.06 -9.44 -14.21
N ALA A 149 5.54 -8.21 -14.43
CA ALA A 149 5.70 -7.65 -15.77
C ALA A 149 6.68 -8.48 -16.61
N ALA A 150 7.84 -8.82 -16.07
CA ALA A 150 8.83 -9.68 -16.76
C ALA A 150 8.25 -11.06 -17.10
N SER A 151 7.53 -11.67 -16.16
CA SER A 151 6.86 -12.96 -16.37
C SER A 151 5.81 -12.89 -17.48
N THR A 152 5.02 -11.80 -17.55
CA THR A 152 4.04 -11.61 -18.62
C THR A 152 4.68 -11.44 -20.00
N GLU A 153 5.84 -10.79 -20.09
CA GLU A 153 6.59 -10.69 -21.35
C GLU A 153 7.09 -12.07 -21.82
N GLU A 154 7.61 -12.89 -20.91
CA GLU A 154 8.05 -14.25 -21.22
C GLU A 154 6.88 -15.13 -21.68
N ILE A 155 5.74 -15.08 -20.98
CA ILE A 155 4.54 -15.83 -21.38
C ILE A 155 4.07 -15.37 -22.76
N THR A 156 4.06 -14.05 -23.03
CA THR A 156 3.67 -13.51 -24.34
C THR A 156 4.57 -14.04 -25.46
N ALA A 157 5.89 -14.09 -25.24
CA ALA A 157 6.83 -14.67 -26.19
C ALA A 157 6.58 -16.18 -26.41
N ASN A 158 6.24 -16.92 -25.34
CA ASN A 158 5.89 -18.34 -25.41
C ASN A 158 4.59 -18.58 -26.19
N LEU A 159 3.56 -17.79 -25.95
CA LEU A 159 2.29 -17.87 -26.68
C LEU A 159 2.49 -17.61 -28.17
N SER A 160 3.30 -16.61 -28.54
CA SER A 160 3.64 -16.36 -29.95
C SER A 160 4.27 -17.58 -30.62
N ARG A 161 5.15 -18.30 -29.91
CA ARG A 161 5.73 -19.56 -30.41
C ARG A 161 4.68 -20.67 -30.56
N VAL A 162 3.75 -20.79 -29.61
CA VAL A 162 2.65 -21.78 -29.67
C VAL A 162 1.71 -21.48 -30.83
N THR A 163 1.30 -20.23 -31.03
CA THR A 163 0.46 -19.82 -32.17
C THR A 163 1.12 -20.19 -33.48
N LYS A 164 2.42 -19.88 -33.63
CA LYS A 164 3.16 -20.22 -34.85
C LYS A 164 3.24 -21.74 -35.08
N ALA A 165 3.49 -22.52 -34.04
CA ALA A 165 3.50 -23.98 -34.14
C ALA A 165 2.12 -24.54 -34.53
N ALA A 166 1.03 -23.98 -34.00
CA ALA A 166 -0.33 -24.36 -34.37
C ALA A 166 -0.64 -24.01 -35.84
N GLU A 167 -0.21 -22.84 -36.33
CA GLU A 167 -0.33 -22.47 -37.73
C GLU A 167 0.45 -23.38 -38.68
N ASP A 168 1.68 -23.75 -38.30
CA ASP A 168 2.51 -24.65 -39.11
C ASP A 168 1.92 -26.07 -39.14
N LEU A 169 1.38 -26.56 -38.01
CA LEU A 169 0.62 -27.81 -37.95
C LEU A 169 -0.63 -27.76 -38.84
N LYS A 170 -1.36 -26.64 -38.84
CA LYS A 170 -2.54 -26.47 -39.70
C LYS A 170 -2.18 -26.63 -41.17
N LYS A 171 -1.14 -25.94 -41.64
CA LYS A 171 -0.64 -26.04 -43.02
C LYS A 171 -0.20 -27.47 -43.37
N PHE A 172 0.43 -28.17 -42.42
CA PHE A 172 0.86 -29.55 -42.61
C PHE A 172 -0.34 -30.50 -42.80
N VAL A 173 -1.40 -30.36 -41.99
CA VAL A 173 -2.63 -31.14 -42.13
C VAL A 173 -3.35 -30.83 -43.44
N GLU A 174 -3.44 -29.55 -43.82
CA GLU A 174 -4.02 -29.13 -45.10
C GLU A 174 -3.27 -29.70 -46.31
N ALA A 175 -1.94 -29.87 -46.22
CA ALA A 175 -1.13 -30.49 -47.26
C ALA A 175 -1.24 -32.04 -47.33
N LEU A 176 -1.80 -32.67 -46.29
CA LEU A 176 -2.05 -34.12 -46.24
C LEU A 176 -3.45 -34.53 -46.72
N ASN A 177 -4.37 -33.58 -46.88
CA ASN A 177 -5.67 -33.78 -47.51
C ASN A 177 -5.57 -33.61 -49.02
#